data_AF-A0A0D7AHR0-F1
#
_entry.id   AF-A0A0D7AHR0-F1
#
_cell.length_a   1.000
_cell.length_b   1.000
_cell.length_c   1.000
_cell.angle_alpha   90.00
_cell.angle_beta   90.00
_cell.angle_gamma   90.00
#
_symmetry.space_group_name_H-M   'P 1'
#
loop_
_entity.id
_entity.type
_entity.pdbx_description
1 polymer ?
#
loop_
_entity_poly.entity_id
_entity_poly.type
_entity_poly.pdbx_seq_one_letter_code
_entity_poly.pdbx_strand_id
1 'polypeptide(L)'
;MVVVIGADSRTKMGSYIANRTTDKLVHVHDRIYCCRSGSSPAALSEGKDNPSAGMIVAGWEKEVGPSVYNIPLGNGLFRQPWTIGGISGSMYVYGYCDTWMGSR
;
A
#
# COMPACT_ATOMS: atom_id res chain seq x y z
N MET A 1 -7.97 -16.17 10.24
CA MET A 1 -6.85 -15.41 9.65
C MET A 1 -7.33 -14.00 9.36
N VAL A 2 -6.51 -12.99 9.66
CA VAL A 2 -6.84 -11.57 9.51
C VAL A 2 -5.80 -10.93 8.60
N VAL A 3 -6.23 -10.03 7.72
CA VAL A 3 -5.33 -9.15 6.95
C VAL A 3 -5.42 -7.76 7.59
N VAL A 4 -4.27 -7.18 7.92
CA VAL A 4 -4.18 -5.83 8.47
C VAL A 4 -3.53 -4.93 7.43
N ILE A 5 -4.19 -3.82 7.13
CA ILE A 5 -3.68 -2.79 6.24
C ILE A 5 -3.60 -1.48 7.01
N GLY A 6 -2.51 -0.74 6.82
CA GLY A 6 -2.28 0.53 7.48
C GLY A 6 -1.54 1.49 6.57
N ALA A 7 -1.89 2.78 6.68
CA ALA A 7 -1.22 3.85 5.97
C ALA A 7 -1.07 5.07 6.88
N ASP A 8 -0.03 5.87 6.66
CA ASP A 8 0.12 7.16 7.32
C ASP A 8 -0.79 8.21 6.66
N SER A 9 -1.22 9.21 7.41
CA SER A 9 -2.14 10.24 6.91
C SER A 9 -1.45 11.50 6.38
N ARG A 10 -0.12 11.54 6.34
CA ARG A 10 0.64 12.76 6.04
C ARG A 10 0.95 12.88 4.54
N THR A 11 0.65 14.03 3.96
CA THR A 11 1.07 14.44 2.63
C THR A 11 2.04 15.62 2.72
N LYS A 12 3.21 15.50 2.09
CA LYS A 12 4.21 16.56 2.00
C LYS A 12 4.47 16.95 0.55
N MET A 13 4.75 18.22 0.31
CA MET A 13 5.33 18.75 -0.92
C MET A 13 6.69 19.37 -0.55
N GLY A 14 7.76 18.59 -0.74
CA GLY A 14 9.09 18.96 -0.19
C GLY A 14 9.06 19.02 1.34
N SER A 15 9.51 20.14 1.91
CA SER A 15 9.47 20.39 3.36
C SER A 15 8.08 20.78 3.88
N TYR A 16 7.18 21.21 3.00
CA TYR A 16 5.85 21.69 3.38
C TYR A 16 4.88 20.54 3.64
N ILE A 17 4.19 20.56 4.78
CA ILE A 17 3.13 19.61 5.10
C ILE A 17 1.83 20.14 4.50
N ALA A 18 1.47 19.63 3.32
CA ALA A 18 0.25 20.03 2.62
C ALA A 18 -1.01 19.45 3.29
N ASN A 19 -0.94 18.25 3.87
CA ASN A 19 -2.06 17.67 4.61
C ASN A 19 -1.58 16.69 5.69
N ARG A 20 -2.28 16.60 6.81
CA ARG A 20 -2.01 15.70 7.94
C ARG A 20 -3.07 14.62 8.13
N THR A 21 -4.17 14.71 7.41
CA THR A 21 -5.36 13.85 7.55
C THR A 21 -5.80 13.29 6.20
N THR A 22 -4.85 13.02 5.30
CA THR A 22 -5.14 12.40 4.00
C THR A 22 -5.50 10.93 4.20
N ASP A 23 -6.62 10.49 3.63
CA ASP A 23 -6.91 9.07 3.51
C ASP A 23 -6.11 8.46 2.36
N LYS A 24 -5.29 7.45 2.69
CA LYS A 24 -4.48 6.69 1.73
C LYS A 24 -4.96 5.24 1.61
N LEU A 25 -6.04 4.89 2.29
CA LEU A 25 -6.73 3.62 2.15
C LEU A 25 -7.92 3.83 1.24
N VAL A 26 -8.03 3.00 0.21
CA VAL A 26 -9.17 3.02 -0.69
C VAL A 26 -9.88 1.70 -0.59
N HIS A 27 -11.16 1.77 -0.26
CA HIS A 27 -12.05 0.63 -0.29
C HIS A 27 -12.36 0.30 -1.74
N VAL A 28 -11.94 -0.89 -2.18
CA VAL A 28 -12.19 -1.38 -3.55
C VAL A 28 -13.43 -2.27 -3.54
N HIS A 29 -13.52 -3.16 -2.56
CA HIS A 29 -14.64 -4.09 -2.41
C HIS A 29 -14.79 -4.48 -0.93
N ASP A 30 -15.91 -5.12 -0.54
CA ASP A 30 -16.31 -5.39 0.86
C ASP A 30 -15.19 -5.91 1.78
N ARG A 31 -14.22 -6.62 1.22
CA ARG A 31 -13.07 -7.20 1.94
C ARG A 31 -11.72 -6.92 1.27
N ILE A 32 -11.65 -5.93 0.40
CA ILE A 32 -10.46 -5.59 -0.38
C ILE A 32 -10.19 -4.10 -0.24
N TYR A 33 -9.00 -3.79 0.29
CA TYR A 33 -8.51 -2.44 0.49
C TYR A 33 -7.20 -2.23 -0.25
N CYS A 34 -6.98 -1.00 -0.70
CA CYS A 34 -5.76 -0.59 -1.37
C CYS A 34 -5.09 0.58 -0.65
N CYS A 35 -3.81 0.43 -0.31
CA CYS A 35 -2.93 1.54 0.05
C CYS A 35 -2.35 2.19 -1.22
N ARG A 36 -2.29 3.51 -1.22
CA ARG A 36 -1.79 4.33 -2.32
C ARG A 36 -0.62 5.19 -1.85
N SER A 37 0.55 5.07 -2.50
CA SER A 37 1.77 5.79 -2.10
C SER A 37 1.85 7.26 -2.55
N GLY A 38 0.81 7.77 -3.21
CA GLY A 38 0.72 9.15 -3.70
C GLY A 38 -0.54 9.87 -3.23
N SER A 39 -0.41 11.16 -2.93
CA SER A 39 -1.51 12.00 -2.41
C SER A 39 -2.51 12.48 -3.48
N SER A 40 -2.27 12.15 -4.76
CA SER A 40 -3.15 12.55 -5.86
C SER A 40 -4.05 11.39 -6.27
N PRO A 41 -5.40 11.49 -6.19
CA PRO A 41 -6.35 10.41 -6.50
C PRO A 41 -6.10 9.72 -7.84
N ALA A 42 -5.45 10.42 -8.78
CA ALA A 42 -5.06 10.01 -10.13
C ALA A 42 -4.22 8.72 -10.27
N ALA A 43 -3.81 8.06 -9.19
CA ALA A 43 -3.25 6.71 -9.25
C ALA A 43 -4.32 5.62 -9.45
N LEU A 44 -5.59 5.92 -9.13
CA LEU A 44 -6.72 4.99 -9.19
C LEU A 44 -7.78 5.37 -10.25
N SER A 45 -7.55 6.44 -11.02
CA SER A 45 -8.48 6.83 -12.07
C SER A 45 -8.51 5.77 -13.18
N GLU A 46 -9.70 5.28 -13.53
CA GLU A 46 -9.90 4.37 -14.66
C GLU A 46 -9.29 4.93 -15.94
N GLY A 47 -8.57 4.08 -16.70
CA GLY A 47 -7.97 4.44 -17.99
C GLY A 47 -6.49 4.85 -17.96
N LYS A 48 -5.77 4.61 -16.85
CA LYS A 48 -4.30 4.71 -16.84
C LYS A 48 -3.65 3.35 -16.99
N ASP A 49 -3.02 3.14 -18.13
CA ASP A 49 -2.25 1.94 -18.45
C ASP A 49 -0.99 1.77 -17.60
N ASN A 50 -0.61 2.78 -16.80
CA ASN A 50 0.52 2.67 -15.86
C ASN A 50 0.24 3.56 -14.64
N PRO A 51 0.17 3.00 -13.42
CA PRO A 51 -0.01 3.80 -12.22
C PRO A 51 1.26 4.59 -11.98
N SER A 52 1.10 5.90 -11.80
CA SER A 52 2.21 6.81 -11.47
C SER A 52 2.64 6.71 -10.00
N ALA A 53 2.10 5.76 -9.24
CA ALA A 53 2.42 5.49 -7.85
C ALA A 53 2.36 3.99 -7.56
N GLY A 54 3.23 3.50 -6.69
CA GLY A 54 3.12 2.13 -6.19
C GLY A 54 1.87 1.96 -5.33
N MET A 55 1.24 0.80 -5.43
CA MET A 55 0.02 0.44 -4.73
C MET A 55 0.20 -0.89 -4.00
N ILE A 56 -0.46 -1.02 -2.86
CA ILE A 56 -0.54 -2.28 -2.12
C ILE A 56 -2.00 -2.63 -1.97
N VAL A 57 -2.40 -3.80 -2.46
CA VAL A 57 -3.76 -4.31 -2.34
C VAL A 57 -3.74 -5.45 -1.33
N ALA A 58 -4.60 -5.36 -0.32
CA ALA A 58 -4.72 -6.38 0.71
C ALA A 58 -6.19 -6.73 0.89
N GLY A 59 -6.49 -8.02 0.93
CA GLY A 59 -7.86 -8.46 1.06
C GLY A 59 -7.99 -9.92 1.45
N TRP A 60 -9.22 -10.29 1.75
CA TRP A 60 -9.56 -11.67 2.10
C TRP A 60 -10.72 -12.16 1.24
N GLU A 61 -10.52 -13.31 0.63
CA GLU A 61 -11.52 -14.00 -0.19
C GLU A 61 -11.75 -15.42 0.34
N LYS A 62 -12.95 -15.97 0.16
CA LYS A 62 -13.30 -17.29 0.71
C LYS A 62 -12.48 -18.42 0.08
N GLU A 63 -12.19 -18.32 -1.21
CA GLU A 63 -11.52 -19.38 -1.97
C GLU A 63 -9.99 -19.25 -1.90
N VAL A 64 -9.48 -18.03 -2.02
CA VAL A 64 -8.03 -17.74 -2.02
C VAL A 64 -7.46 -17.55 -0.61
N GLY A 65 -8.32 -17.17 0.35
CA GLY A 65 -7.91 -16.78 1.69
C GLY A 65 -7.29 -15.37 1.73
N PRO A 66 -6.51 -15.05 2.78
CA PRO A 66 -5.85 -13.76 2.91
C PRO A 66 -4.74 -13.61 1.87
N SER A 67 -4.75 -12.50 1.14
CA SER A 67 -3.74 -12.22 0.14
C SER A 67 -3.33 -10.75 0.15
N VAL A 68 -2.04 -10.53 -0.08
CA VAL A 68 -1.44 -9.20 -0.20
C VAL A 68 -0.66 -9.14 -1.50
N TYR A 69 -0.92 -8.08 -2.27
CA TYR A 69 -0.33 -7.83 -3.57
C TYR A 69 0.38 -6.49 -3.58
N ASN A 70 1.64 -6.49 -3.97
CA ASN A 70 2.41 -5.28 -4.22
C ASN A 70 2.42 -4.99 -5.73
N ILE A 71 2.02 -3.78 -6.08
CA ILE A 71 1.97 -3.27 -7.45
C ILE A 71 2.95 -2.10 -7.54
N PRO A 72 4.22 -2.35 -7.86
CA PRO A 72 5.19 -1.28 -8.05
C PRO A 72 4.89 -0.45 -9.30
N LEU A 73 5.61 0.67 -9.42
CA LEU A 73 5.64 1.47 -10.63
C LEU A 73 6.09 0.59 -11.81
N GLY A 74 5.26 0.47 -12.85
CA GLY A 74 5.55 -0.38 -14.01
C GLY A 74 4.72 -1.66 -14.13
N ASN A 75 3.51 -1.70 -13.54
CA ASN A 75 2.50 -2.76 -13.72
C ASN A 75 2.90 -4.19 -13.28
N GLY A 76 3.94 -4.35 -12.47
CA GLY A 76 4.21 -5.64 -11.84
C GLY A 76 3.11 -5.99 -10.84
N LEU A 77 2.73 -7.27 -10.74
CA LEU A 77 1.82 -7.77 -9.71
C LEU A 77 2.53 -8.86 -8.92
N PHE A 78 2.89 -8.57 -7.67
CA PHE A 78 3.64 -9.50 -6.82
C PHE A 78 2.81 -9.89 -5.60
N ARG A 79 2.41 -11.16 -5.53
CA ARG A 79 1.79 -11.71 -4.32
C ARG A 79 2.88 -11.99 -3.29
N GLN A 80 2.70 -11.49 -2.07
CA GLN A 80 3.65 -11.65 -0.97
C GLN A 80 2.88 -11.96 0.33
N PRO A 81 3.49 -12.67 1.30
CA PRO A 81 2.87 -12.89 2.61
C PRO A 81 2.68 -11.58 3.40
N TRP A 82 3.54 -10.60 3.17
CA TRP A 82 3.44 -9.24 3.70
C TRP A 82 4.11 -8.28 2.71
N THR A 83 3.77 -7.00 2.78
CA THR A 83 4.46 -5.99 1.98
C THR A 83 4.42 -4.64 2.69
N ILE A 84 5.45 -3.84 2.52
CA ILE A 84 5.57 -2.50 3.05
C ILE A 84 5.98 -1.62 1.88
N GLY A 85 5.24 -0.55 1.65
CA GLY A 85 5.42 0.31 0.48
C GLY A 85 5.31 1.79 0.85
N GLY A 86 6.04 2.62 0.11
CA GLY A 86 6.14 4.04 0.34
C GLY A 86 7.54 4.55 0.04
N ILE A 87 7.67 5.80 -0.38
CA ILE A 87 8.93 6.38 -0.87
C ILE A 87 9.78 7.05 0.21
N SER A 88 9.25 7.32 1.42
CA SER A 88 9.98 8.10 2.44
C SER A 88 9.95 7.53 3.87
N GLY A 89 9.32 6.38 4.09
CA GLY A 89 9.11 5.84 5.45
C GLY A 89 9.09 4.31 5.54
N SER A 90 8.96 3.62 4.41
CA SER A 90 8.86 2.16 4.32
C SER A 90 10.10 1.45 4.86
N MET A 91 11.30 1.99 4.59
CA MET A 91 12.57 1.35 4.96
C MET A 91 12.79 1.28 6.48
N TYR A 92 12.27 2.25 7.25
CA TYR A 92 12.32 2.22 8.72
C TYR A 92 11.46 1.10 9.29
N VAL A 93 10.28 0.88 8.70
CA VAL A 93 9.39 -0.21 9.10
C VAL A 93 9.92 -1.55 8.59
N TYR A 94 10.49 -1.57 7.37
CA TYR A 94 11.06 -2.75 6.76
C TYR A 94 12.18 -3.33 7.62
N GLY A 95 13.13 -2.52 8.12
CA GLY A 95 14.20 -3.03 8.99
C GLY A 95 13.69 -3.62 10.32
N TYR A 96 12.62 -3.06 10.88
CA TYR A 96 11.98 -3.61 12.08
C TYR A 96 11.22 -4.92 11.78
N CYS A 97 10.51 -4.95 10.66
CA CYS A 97 9.76 -6.11 10.20
C CYS A 97 10.65 -7.26 9.76
N ASP A 98 11.75 -6.99 9.07
CA ASP A 98 12.75 -7.96 8.60
C ASP A 98 13.42 -8.64 9.79
N THR A 99 13.81 -7.88 10.82
CA THR A 99 14.40 -8.44 12.04
C THR A 99 13.41 -9.30 12.83
N TRP A 100 12.15 -8.88 12.95
CA TRP A 100 11.16 -9.61 13.75
C TRP A 100 10.54 -10.81 13.02
N MET A 101 10.35 -10.72 11.69
CA MET A 101 9.77 -11.81 10.88
C MET A 101 10.83 -12.75 10.33
N GLY A 102 12.08 -12.31 10.17
CA GLY A 102 13.20 -13.15 9.72
C GLY A 102 13.88 -13.95 10.84
N SER A 103 13.64 -13.61 12.12
CA SER A 103 14.19 -14.37 13.27
C SER A 103 13.27 -15.48 13.80
N ARG A 104 12.22 -15.85 13.06
CA ARG A 104 11.30 -16.95 13.38
C ARG A 104 11.26 -17.96 12.25
#